data_AF-A0A7H0EV65-F1
#
_entry.id   AF-A0A7H0EV65-F1
#
_cell.length_a   1.000
_cell.length_b   1.000
_cell.length_c   1.000
_cell.angle_alpha   90.00
_cell.angle_beta   90.00
_cell.angle_gamma   90.00
#
_symmetry.space_group_name_H-M   'P 1'
#
loop_
_entity.id
_entity.type
_entity.pdbx_description
1 polymer ?
#
loop_
_entity_poly.entity_id
_entity_poly.type
_entity_poly.pdbx_seq_one_letter_code
_entity_poly.pdbx_strand_id
1 'polypeptide(L)'
;MNIVTKTTQKYAKARQLFLDSDFCDNNNKPFIWVCVDDDSSEPMFSLFANDDGSFSYRGNIWLSDATREEIPAFIRDEKHLRSVLAFVAQDMKPQIARCFN
;
A
#
# COMPACT_ATOMS: atom_id res chain seq x y z
N MET A 1 -13.81 -4.30 6.38
CA MET A 1 -14.37 -3.40 5.34
C MET A 1 -13.50 -3.52 4.10
N ASN A 2 -14.05 -3.66 2.90
CA ASN A 2 -13.22 -3.70 1.68
C ASN A 2 -13.11 -2.30 1.09
N ILE A 3 -12.02 -1.61 1.43
CA ILE A 3 -11.75 -0.23 0.98
C ILE A 3 -11.39 -0.16 -0.50
N VAL A 4 -10.72 -1.21 -1.00
CA VAL A 4 -10.28 -1.33 -2.40
C VAL A 4 -11.03 -2.45 -3.11
N THR A 5 -11.22 -2.31 -4.42
CA THR A 5 -11.86 -3.34 -5.23
C THR A 5 -11.05 -4.65 -5.29
N LYS A 6 -11.74 -5.76 -5.57
CA LYS A 6 -11.11 -7.07 -5.87
C LYS A 6 -10.10 -6.98 -7.02
N THR A 7 -10.32 -6.09 -7.98
CA THR A 7 -9.38 -5.87 -9.10
C THR A 7 -8.05 -5.34 -8.59
N THR A 8 -8.06 -4.35 -7.70
CA THR A 8 -6.84 -3.79 -7.11
C THR A 8 -6.17 -4.77 -6.15
N GLN A 9 -6.93 -5.54 -5.38
CA GLN A 9 -6.40 -6.63 -4.56
C GLN A 9 -5.62 -7.67 -5.38
N LYS A 10 -6.24 -8.17 -6.47
CA LYS A 10 -5.58 -9.12 -7.38
C LYS A 10 -4.34 -8.51 -8.05
N TYR A 11 -4.41 -7.22 -8.39
CA TYR A 11 -3.29 -6.50 -9.00
C TYR A 11 -2.09 -6.39 -8.05
N ALA A 12 -2.33 -6.13 -6.76
CA ALA A 12 -1.30 -6.11 -5.71
C ALA A 12 -0.70 -7.52 -5.51
N LYS A 13 -1.55 -8.54 -5.39
CA LYS A 13 -1.13 -9.93 -5.18
C LYS A 13 -0.24 -10.47 -6.32
N ALA A 14 -0.54 -10.12 -7.56
CA ALA A 14 0.32 -10.45 -8.72
C ALA A 14 1.74 -9.83 -8.65
N ARG A 15 1.99 -8.93 -7.68
CA ARG A 15 3.26 -8.26 -7.41
C ARG A 15 3.81 -8.57 -6.03
N GLN A 16 3.35 -9.68 -5.41
CA GLN A 16 3.75 -10.09 -4.06
C GLN A 16 3.42 -9.05 -2.99
N LEU A 17 2.36 -8.26 -3.21
CA LEU A 17 1.85 -7.30 -2.24
C LEU A 17 0.44 -7.69 -1.80
N PHE A 18 0.10 -7.36 -0.56
CA PHE A 18 -1.22 -7.52 0.02
C PHE A 18 -1.73 -6.17 0.55
N LEU A 19 -3.04 -5.92 0.44
CA LEU A 19 -3.65 -4.69 0.94
C LEU A 19 -4.61 -5.04 2.08
N ASP A 20 -4.20 -4.74 3.32
CA ASP A 20 -5.05 -4.94 4.49
C ASP A 20 -5.83 -3.67 4.82
N SER A 21 -7.11 -3.80 5.15
CA SER A 21 -8.00 -2.66 5.40
C SER A 21 -8.31 -2.55 6.88
N ASP A 22 -8.12 -1.35 7.43
CA ASP A 22 -8.24 -1.08 8.86
C ASP A 22 -8.87 0.30 9.11
N PHE A 23 -9.10 0.64 10.36
CA PHE A 23 -9.74 1.88 10.78
C PHE A 23 -8.94 2.60 11.85
N CYS A 24 -8.69 3.90 11.66
CA CYS A 24 -7.95 4.70 12.62
C CYS A 24 -8.94 5.45 13.52
N ASP A 25 -9.10 4.95 14.76
CA ASP A 25 -10.04 5.53 15.74
C ASP A 25 -9.74 7.00 16.05
N ASN A 26 -8.46 7.36 16.23
CA ASN A 26 -8.04 8.73 16.57
C ASN A 26 -8.40 9.77 15.50
N ASN A 27 -8.45 9.34 14.23
CA ASN A 27 -8.75 10.21 13.09
C ASN A 27 -10.14 9.92 12.50
N ASN A 28 -10.89 8.99 13.08
CA ASN A 28 -12.17 8.47 12.61
C ASN A 28 -12.17 8.21 11.09
N LYS A 29 -11.14 7.54 10.59
CA LYS A 29 -10.89 7.41 9.15
C LYS A 29 -10.42 6.01 8.74
N PRO A 30 -10.97 5.43 7.66
CA PRO A 30 -10.46 4.19 7.11
C PRO A 30 -9.07 4.36 6.50
N PHE A 31 -8.29 3.30 6.51
CA PHE A 31 -6.99 3.29 5.89
C PHE A 31 -6.60 1.88 5.44
N ILE A 32 -5.59 1.80 4.57
CA ILE A 32 -5.02 0.53 4.12
C ILE A 32 -3.55 0.43 4.52
N TRP A 33 -3.14 -0.75 4.95
CA TRP A 33 -1.77 -1.20 4.99
C TRP A 33 -1.38 -1.75 3.63
N VAL A 34 -0.20 -1.39 3.14
CA VAL A 34 0.42 -2.03 1.99
C VAL A 34 1.51 -2.95 2.52
N CYS A 35 1.29 -4.25 2.40
CA CYS A 35 2.15 -5.30 2.95
C CYS A 35 2.82 -6.10 1.84
N VAL A 36 3.89 -6.81 2.18
CA VAL A 36 4.31 -7.97 1.39
C VAL A 36 3.24 -9.05 1.55
N ASP A 37 2.93 -9.78 0.47
CA ASP A 37 2.02 -10.93 0.50
C ASP A 37 2.76 -12.16 1.06
N ASP A 38 3.24 -12.05 2.29
CA ASP A 38 3.83 -13.10 3.10
C ASP A 38 3.05 -13.30 4.41
N ASP A 39 3.46 -14.27 5.22
CA ASP A 39 2.74 -14.63 6.45
C ASP A 39 3.22 -13.86 7.70
N SER A 40 4.27 -13.02 7.59
CA SER A 40 4.95 -12.49 8.79
C SER A 40 5.57 -11.10 8.68
N SER A 41 5.61 -10.48 7.51
CA SER A 41 6.23 -9.15 7.38
C SER A 41 5.36 -8.06 7.99
N GLU A 42 6.04 -7.08 8.58
CA GLU A 42 5.41 -5.81 8.92
C GLU A 42 4.93 -5.09 7.63
N PRO A 43 3.86 -4.28 7.71
CA PRO A 43 3.44 -3.43 6.61
C PRO A 43 4.59 -2.56 6.09
N MET A 44 4.64 -2.32 4.78
CA MET A 44 5.64 -1.46 4.16
C MET A 44 5.34 0.02 4.43
N PHE A 45 4.09 0.42 4.20
CA PHE A 45 3.57 1.77 4.43
C PHE A 45 2.05 1.73 4.57
N SER A 46 1.44 2.88 4.86
CA SER A 46 -0.03 3.02 4.92
C SER A 46 -0.55 4.23 4.17
N LEU A 47 -1.81 4.12 3.76
CA LEU A 47 -2.56 5.17 3.08
C LEU A 47 -3.91 5.35 3.76
N PHE A 48 -4.28 6.59 4.10
CA PHE A 48 -5.67 6.89 4.43
C PHE A 48 -6.55 6.73 3.20
N ALA A 49 -7.75 6.18 3.37
CA ALA A 49 -8.78 6.18 2.35
C ALA A 49 -9.72 7.36 2.57
N ASN A 50 -9.98 8.11 1.51
CA ASN A 50 -10.83 9.29 1.53
C ASN A 50 -12.24 8.93 1.03
N ASP A 51 -13.23 9.75 1.41
CA ASP A 51 -14.63 9.49 1.08
C ASP A 51 -14.93 9.58 -0.44
N ASP A 52 -14.05 10.22 -1.21
CA ASP A 52 -14.15 10.38 -2.66
C ASP A 52 -13.50 9.23 -3.46
N GLY A 53 -13.00 8.19 -2.77
CA GLY A 53 -12.29 7.07 -3.38
C GLY A 53 -10.82 7.35 -3.71
N SER A 54 -10.30 8.51 -3.30
CA SER A 54 -8.87 8.80 -3.33
C SER A 54 -8.17 8.30 -2.07
N PHE A 55 -6.83 8.38 -2.06
CA PHE A 55 -6.00 8.01 -0.93
C PHE A 55 -4.98 9.09 -0.61
N SER A 56 -4.57 9.16 0.65
CA SER A 56 -3.54 10.09 1.12
C SER A 56 -2.45 9.33 1.85
N TYR A 57 -1.20 9.69 1.60
CA TYR A 57 -0.06 9.07 2.28
C TYR A 57 -0.18 9.27 3.80
N ARG A 58 -0.08 8.17 4.56
CA ARG A 58 -0.25 8.18 6.02
C ARG A 58 1.07 7.99 6.76
N GLY A 59 1.90 7.05 6.33
CA GLY A 59 3.15 6.79 7.04
C GLY A 59 3.99 5.70 6.41
N ASN A 60 5.30 5.82 6.60
CA ASN A 60 6.30 4.82 6.23
C ASN A 60 6.52 3.86 7.41
N ILE A 61 6.85 2.61 7.13
CA ILE A 61 7.43 1.71 8.14
C ILE A 61 8.86 1.38 7.71
N TRP A 62 9.06 0.80 6.53
CA TRP A 62 10.39 0.34 6.11
C TRP A 62 10.72 0.55 4.63
N LEU A 63 9.93 1.31 3.88
CA LEU A 63 10.38 1.76 2.56
C LEU A 63 11.71 2.51 2.68
N SER A 64 12.56 2.35 1.67
CA SER A 64 13.76 3.19 1.56
C SER A 64 13.36 4.67 1.42
N ASP A 65 14.22 5.59 1.87
CA ASP A 65 13.92 7.02 1.76
C ASP A 65 13.68 7.46 0.31
N ALA A 66 14.47 6.93 -0.63
CA ALA A 66 14.31 7.18 -2.06
C ALA A 66 12.95 6.70 -2.58
N THR A 67 12.55 5.46 -2.27
CA THR A 67 11.24 4.92 -2.66
C THR A 67 10.10 5.73 -2.06
N ARG A 68 10.22 6.10 -0.78
CA ARG A 68 9.20 6.86 -0.05
C ARG A 68 8.96 8.24 -0.67
N GLU A 69 10.01 8.94 -1.07
CA GLU A 69 9.92 10.30 -1.63
C GLU A 69 9.21 10.34 -2.99
N GLU A 70 9.24 9.23 -3.74
CA GLU A 70 8.52 9.07 -5.01
C GLU A 70 7.02 8.75 -4.82
N ILE A 71 6.58 8.39 -3.60
CA ILE A 71 5.16 8.13 -3.35
C ILE A 71 4.42 9.46 -3.25
N PRO A 72 3.40 9.70 -4.10
CA PRO A 72 2.65 10.95 -4.05
C PRO A 72 1.86 11.05 -2.75
N ALA A 73 1.87 12.24 -2.14
CA ALA A 73 1.07 12.54 -0.94
C ALA A 73 -0.45 12.32 -1.19
N PHE A 74 -0.90 12.46 -2.45
CA PHE A 74 -2.27 12.28 -2.88
C PHE A 74 -2.37 11.32 -4.07
N ILE A 75 -3.18 10.28 -3.91
CA ILE A 75 -3.44 9.24 -4.91
C ILE A 75 -4.91 9.35 -5.31
N ARG A 76 -5.16 9.97 -6.46
CA ARG A 76 -6.50 10.33 -6.94
C ARG A 76 -7.55 9.21 -6.94
N ASP A 77 -7.18 8.00 -7.32
CA ASP A 77 -8.12 6.89 -7.55
C ASP A 77 -7.39 5.54 -7.51
N GLU A 78 -8.15 4.44 -7.58
CA GLU A 78 -7.56 3.09 -7.61
C GLU A 78 -6.67 2.82 -8.84
N LYS A 79 -6.87 3.51 -9.97
CA LYS A 79 -5.98 3.37 -11.14
C LYS A 79 -4.62 3.98 -10.83
N HIS A 80 -4.59 5.14 -10.18
CA HIS A 80 -3.35 5.76 -9.71
C HIS A 80 -2.71 4.92 -8.60
N LEU A 81 -3.49 4.37 -7.67
CA LEU A 81 -2.99 3.45 -6.63
C LEU A 81 -2.26 2.26 -7.25
N ARG A 82 -2.81 1.64 -8.29
CA ARG A 82 -2.14 0.54 -9.01
C ARG A 82 -0.81 0.95 -9.65
N SER A 83 -0.65 2.19 -10.09
CA SER A 83 0.66 2.70 -10.55
C SER A 83 1.66 2.81 -9.40
N VAL A 84 1.23 3.32 -8.24
CA VAL A 84 2.06 3.39 -7.03
C VAL A 84 2.49 2.00 -6.58
N LEU A 85 1.57 1.04 -6.52
CA LEU A 85 1.88 -0.35 -6.15
C LEU A 85 2.85 -1.02 -7.14
N ALA A 86 2.73 -0.72 -8.43
CA ALA A 86 3.67 -1.24 -9.43
C ALA A 86 5.08 -0.65 -9.27
N PHE A 87 5.17 0.64 -8.97
CA PHE A 87 6.43 1.30 -8.66
C PHE A 87 7.07 0.70 -7.41
N VAL A 88 6.35 0.63 -6.28
CA VAL A 88 6.88 0.09 -5.02
C VAL A 88 7.35 -1.37 -5.20
N ALA A 89 6.56 -2.21 -5.87
CA ALA A 89 6.94 -3.61 -6.10
C ALA A 89 8.20 -3.75 -6.96
N GLN A 90 8.42 -2.83 -7.90
CA GLN A 90 9.60 -2.83 -8.76
C GLN A 90 10.83 -2.32 -8.01
N ASP A 91 10.69 -1.21 -7.29
CA ASP A 91 11.80 -0.51 -6.62
C ASP A 91 12.27 -1.28 -5.37
N MET A 92 11.34 -1.85 -4.61
CA MET A 92 11.61 -2.65 -3.42
C MET A 92 11.77 -4.15 -3.72
N LYS A 93 11.91 -4.54 -4.99
CA LYS A 93 11.96 -5.95 -5.40
C LYS A 93 12.99 -6.79 -4.62
N PRO A 94 14.25 -6.33 -4.39
CA PRO A 94 15.21 -7.09 -3.60
C PRO A 94 14.77 -7.30 -2.13
N GLN A 95 14.14 -6.30 -1.53
CA GLN A 95 13.68 -6.34 -0.13
C GLN A 95 12.47 -7.26 0.00
N ILE A 96 11.49 -7.14 -0.91
CA ILE A 96 10.32 -8.02 -0.98
C ILE A 96 10.76 -9.47 -1.15
N ALA A 97 11.73 -9.74 -2.03
CA ALA A 97 12.23 -11.10 -2.24
C ALA A 97 12.86 -11.71 -0.98
N ARG A 98 13.44 -10.90 -0.08
CA ARG A 98 14.03 -11.39 1.18
C ARG A 98 12.97 -11.84 2.19
N CYS A 99 11.73 -11.38 2.07
CA CYS A 99 10.63 -11.82 2.94
C CYS A 99 10.17 -13.26 2.67
N PHE A 100 10.53 -13.84 1.52
CA PHE A 100 10.12 -15.19 1.12
C PHE A 100 11.22 -16.26 1.27
N ASN A 101 12.40 -15.90 1.80
CA ASN A 101 13.54 -16.81 1.99
C ASN A 101 13.81 -17.01 3.47
#